data_AF-A0A1F8U1E7-F1
#
_entry.id   AF-A0A1F8U1E7-F1
#
_cell.length_a   1.000
_cell.length_b   1.000
_cell.length_c   1.000
_cell.angle_alpha   90.00
_cell.angle_beta   90.00
_cell.angle_gamma   90.00
#
_symmetry.space_group_name_H-M   'P 1'
#
loop_
_entity.id
_entity.type
_entity.pdbx_description
1 polymer ?
#
loop_
_entity_poly.entity_id
_entity_poly.type
_entity_poly.pdbx_seq_one_letter_code
_entity_poly.pdbx_strand_id
1 'polypeptide(L)'
;MITNNPMQLKAYIKKMAAEKNVSAQLVMQNYMMERLLERVSLSKYKENFILKGGFLIAAIVGLDTRTTMDIDTTIKGFELTHDSIREIFEDICKIAVEDDVIFSVNRTTDIRENDDYPGIRVSLTASYPPLKVPMTVDVTTGDKITPHEIKYTFRLLFDERSISIVAYNLETILAEKLETILSRNIANTRPRDFYDVYILYTLRRSECDPQLLKTALEETAKKRGSLSVLDQYESIVDSIRNSSGMQSFWSSYQKEFDYAKDISFDETCDMVLKIMDLLKYTIKE
;
A
#
# COMPACT_ATOMS: atom_id res chain seq x y z
N MET A 1 -16.28 -14.45 -7.07
CA MET A 1 -17.12 -14.97 -8.15
C MET A 1 -16.29 -15.92 -8.97
N ILE A 2 -16.81 -17.11 -9.22
CA ILE A 2 -16.24 -18.07 -10.15
C ILE A 2 -16.85 -17.73 -11.52
N THR A 3 -16.10 -17.07 -12.39
CA THR A 3 -16.54 -16.83 -13.77
C THR A 3 -15.60 -17.62 -14.65
N ASN A 4 -16.13 -18.58 -15.40
CA ASN A 4 -15.37 -19.40 -16.34
C ASN A 4 -15.48 -18.86 -17.79
N ASN A 5 -15.92 -17.59 -17.92
CA ASN A 5 -16.20 -16.96 -19.18
C ASN A 5 -15.52 -15.58 -19.27
N PRO A 6 -14.51 -15.40 -20.15
CA PRO A 6 -13.83 -14.12 -20.35
C PRO A 6 -14.73 -12.95 -20.73
N MET A 7 -15.82 -13.20 -21.44
CA MET A 7 -16.79 -12.15 -21.76
C MET A 7 -17.54 -11.70 -20.51
N GLN A 8 -17.84 -12.64 -19.61
CA GLN A 8 -18.54 -12.37 -18.36
C GLN A 8 -17.63 -11.58 -17.40
N LEU A 9 -16.38 -12.03 -17.20
CA LEU A 9 -15.39 -11.29 -16.43
C LEU A 9 -15.19 -9.87 -16.97
N LYS A 10 -15.06 -9.71 -18.30
CA LYS A 10 -14.95 -8.40 -18.94
C LYS A 10 -16.19 -7.51 -18.71
N ALA A 11 -17.38 -8.09 -18.70
CA ALA A 11 -18.61 -7.37 -18.41
C ALA A 11 -18.65 -6.88 -16.96
N TYR A 12 -18.28 -7.72 -15.98
CA TYR A 12 -18.18 -7.31 -14.58
C TYR A 12 -17.14 -6.22 -14.36
N ILE A 13 -15.96 -6.36 -14.97
CA ILE A 13 -14.90 -5.35 -14.90
C ILE A 13 -15.40 -4.01 -15.46
N LYS A 14 -16.07 -4.01 -16.62
CA LYS A 14 -16.63 -2.78 -17.19
C LYS A 14 -17.70 -2.16 -16.31
N LYS A 15 -18.59 -2.99 -15.74
CA LYS A 15 -19.64 -2.54 -14.83
C LYS A 15 -19.04 -1.88 -13.59
N MET A 16 -18.11 -2.57 -12.92
CA MET A 16 -17.43 -2.05 -11.72
C MET A 16 -16.62 -0.80 -12.02
N ALA A 17 -15.92 -0.75 -13.16
CA ALA A 17 -15.18 0.43 -13.60
C ALA A 17 -16.08 1.66 -13.76
N ALA A 18 -17.28 1.49 -14.34
CA ALA A 18 -18.27 2.55 -14.45
C ALA A 18 -18.85 2.96 -13.09
N GLU A 19 -19.18 1.99 -12.23
CA GLU A 19 -19.73 2.25 -10.88
C GLU A 19 -18.73 3.00 -9.98
N LYS A 20 -17.45 2.65 -10.09
CA LYS A 20 -16.35 3.23 -9.30
C LYS A 20 -15.69 4.45 -9.94
N ASN A 21 -16.12 4.83 -11.15
CA ASN A 21 -15.49 5.87 -11.96
C ASN A 21 -13.96 5.71 -12.09
N VAL A 22 -13.50 4.49 -12.38
CA VAL A 22 -12.08 4.16 -12.59
C VAL A 22 -11.88 3.41 -13.91
N SER A 23 -10.64 3.25 -14.36
CA SER A 23 -10.36 2.52 -15.60
C SER A 23 -10.63 1.01 -15.46
N ALA A 24 -11.14 0.39 -16.53
CA ALA A 24 -11.31 -1.07 -16.59
C ALA A 24 -9.97 -1.83 -16.42
N GLN A 25 -8.86 -1.23 -16.83
CA GLN A 25 -7.52 -1.79 -16.62
C GLN A 25 -7.17 -1.85 -15.13
N LEU A 26 -7.49 -0.81 -14.36
CA LEU A 26 -7.24 -0.80 -12.92
C LEU A 26 -8.07 -1.86 -12.20
N VAL A 27 -9.35 -1.98 -12.53
CA VAL A 27 -10.23 -3.01 -11.95
C VAL A 27 -9.70 -4.40 -12.28
N MET A 28 -9.26 -4.62 -13.52
CA MET A 28 -8.63 -5.88 -13.93
C MET A 28 -7.36 -6.17 -13.11
N GLN A 29 -6.48 -5.18 -12.96
CA GLN A 29 -5.24 -5.30 -12.19
C GLN A 29 -5.53 -5.67 -10.73
N ASN A 30 -6.45 -4.95 -10.08
CA ASN A 30 -6.82 -5.20 -8.69
C ASN A 30 -7.47 -6.57 -8.51
N TYR A 31 -8.31 -7.00 -9.46
CA TYR A 31 -8.86 -8.36 -9.45
C TYR A 31 -7.74 -9.41 -9.51
N MET A 32 -6.74 -9.25 -10.38
CA MET A 32 -5.63 -10.21 -10.47
C MET A 32 -4.74 -10.19 -9.21
N MET A 33 -4.53 -9.03 -8.59
CA MET A 33 -3.84 -8.90 -7.29
C MET A 33 -4.58 -9.64 -6.19
N GLU A 34 -5.89 -9.47 -6.13
CA GLU A 34 -6.75 -10.16 -5.19
C GLU A 34 -6.69 -11.69 -5.36
N ARG A 35 -6.71 -12.19 -6.61
CA ARG A 35 -6.57 -13.63 -6.89
C ARG A 35 -5.20 -14.18 -6.45
N LEU A 36 -4.15 -13.37 -6.53
CA LEU A 36 -2.83 -13.73 -6.01
C LEU A 36 -2.83 -13.75 -4.48
N LEU A 37 -3.44 -12.76 -3.82
CA LEU A 37 -3.55 -12.73 -2.35
C LEU A 37 -4.40 -13.87 -1.79
N GLU A 38 -5.44 -14.32 -2.49
CA GLU A 38 -6.20 -15.50 -2.09
C GLU A 38 -5.29 -16.74 -2.07
N ARG A 39 -4.43 -16.91 -3.08
CA ARG A 39 -3.42 -17.98 -3.08
C ARG A 39 -2.41 -17.82 -1.94
N VAL A 40 -1.95 -16.60 -1.64
CA VAL A 40 -1.09 -16.33 -0.47
C VAL A 40 -1.79 -16.77 0.82
N SER A 41 -3.07 -16.44 1.00
CA SER A 41 -3.86 -16.76 2.20
C SER A 41 -4.04 -18.27 2.42
N LEU A 42 -4.03 -19.05 1.34
CA LEU A 42 -4.13 -20.51 1.34
C LEU A 42 -2.77 -21.21 1.39
N SER A 43 -1.67 -20.46 1.23
CA SER A 43 -0.32 -21.03 1.16
C SER A 43 0.25 -21.38 2.54
N LYS A 44 1.31 -22.19 2.52
CA LYS A 44 2.17 -22.43 3.70
C LYS A 44 2.89 -21.15 4.18
N TYR A 45 2.92 -20.10 3.38
CA TYR A 45 3.60 -18.83 3.65
C TYR A 45 2.68 -17.74 4.21
N LYS A 46 1.38 -18.02 4.41
CA LYS A 46 0.37 -17.01 4.77
C LYS A 46 0.70 -16.17 6.01
N GLU A 47 1.43 -16.74 6.97
CA GLU A 47 1.84 -16.04 8.20
C GLU A 47 3.18 -15.32 8.05
N ASN A 48 3.89 -15.52 6.92
CA ASN A 48 5.19 -14.92 6.62
C ASN A 48 5.08 -13.69 5.72
N PHE A 49 4.10 -13.68 4.81
CA PHE A 49 3.81 -12.55 3.92
C PHE A 49 2.94 -11.52 4.63
N ILE A 50 3.48 -10.32 4.76
CA ILE A 50 2.80 -9.19 5.40
C ILE A 50 2.54 -8.13 4.33
N LEU A 51 1.26 -7.92 4.01
CA LEU A 51 0.83 -6.89 3.07
C LEU A 51 1.04 -5.49 3.65
N LYS A 52 1.54 -4.56 2.82
CA LYS A 52 1.74 -3.15 3.16
C LYS A 52 1.45 -2.25 1.95
N GLY A 53 1.77 -0.97 2.09
CA GLY A 53 1.81 -0.02 0.97
C GLY A 53 0.45 0.28 0.33
N GLY A 54 0.49 0.68 -0.95
CA GLY A 54 -0.65 1.29 -1.63
C GLY A 54 -1.86 0.36 -1.79
N PHE A 55 -1.62 -0.94 -1.95
CA PHE A 55 -2.69 -1.91 -2.14
C PHE A 55 -3.49 -2.12 -0.86
N LEU A 56 -2.81 -2.17 0.29
CA LEU A 56 -3.48 -2.21 1.59
C LEU A 56 -4.31 -0.96 1.85
N ILE A 57 -3.76 0.22 1.52
CA ILE A 57 -4.49 1.49 1.66
C ILE A 57 -5.76 1.49 0.79
N ALA A 58 -5.63 1.10 -0.49
CA ALA A 58 -6.77 0.96 -1.39
C ALA A 58 -7.83 -0.02 -0.86
N ALA A 59 -7.42 -1.11 -0.22
CA ALA A 59 -8.33 -2.05 0.42
C ALA A 59 -9.06 -1.45 1.63
N ILE A 60 -8.40 -0.57 2.40
CA ILE A 60 -8.96 0.08 3.59
C ILE A 60 -9.95 1.20 3.21
N VAL A 61 -9.59 2.06 2.26
CA VAL A 61 -10.38 3.27 1.92
C VAL A 61 -11.33 3.06 0.73
N GLY A 62 -11.05 2.09 -0.13
CA GLY A 62 -11.83 1.76 -1.33
C GLY A 62 -11.12 2.14 -2.63
N LEU A 63 -11.28 1.31 -3.66
CA LEU A 63 -10.60 1.43 -4.96
C LEU A 63 -10.87 2.76 -5.70
N ASP A 64 -12.05 3.31 -5.54
CA ASP A 64 -12.48 4.61 -6.07
C ASP A 64 -11.82 5.81 -5.37
N THR A 65 -11.23 5.58 -4.19
CA THR A 65 -10.54 6.61 -3.42
C THR A 65 -9.03 6.47 -3.47
N ARG A 66 -8.49 5.27 -3.75
CA ARG A 66 -7.04 5.09 -3.95
C ARG A 66 -6.77 3.97 -4.94
N THR A 67 -6.02 4.30 -5.98
CA THR A 67 -5.68 3.37 -7.06
C THR A 67 -4.22 2.92 -6.96
N THR A 68 -3.94 1.62 -7.09
CA THR A 68 -2.56 1.12 -7.13
C THR A 68 -2.41 0.02 -8.17
N MET A 69 -1.18 -0.20 -8.62
CA MET A 69 -0.84 -1.12 -9.71
C MET A 69 0.20 -2.18 -9.31
N ASP A 70 0.59 -2.18 -8.04
CA ASP A 70 1.60 -3.03 -7.41
C ASP A 70 1.09 -3.54 -6.06
N ILE A 71 1.71 -4.62 -5.60
CA ILE A 71 1.55 -5.15 -4.25
C ILE A 71 2.87 -4.94 -3.53
N ASP A 72 2.85 -4.23 -2.41
CA ASP A 72 3.99 -4.11 -1.52
C ASP A 72 3.85 -5.10 -0.37
N THR A 73 4.90 -5.88 -0.10
CA THR A 73 4.93 -6.84 0.99
C THR A 73 6.26 -6.77 1.73
N THR A 74 6.23 -7.17 2.99
CA THR A 74 7.44 -7.54 3.73
C THR A 74 7.34 -9.00 4.16
N ILE A 75 8.47 -9.71 4.15
CA ILE A 75 8.52 -11.12 4.53
C ILE A 75 9.31 -11.31 5.83
N LYS A 76 8.80 -12.19 6.70
CA LYS A 76 9.49 -12.63 7.91
C LYS A 76 9.77 -14.14 7.89
N GLY A 77 10.88 -14.54 8.53
CA GLY A 77 11.26 -15.95 8.68
C GLY A 77 11.87 -16.58 7.43
N PHE A 78 12.20 -15.78 6.41
CA PHE A 78 12.89 -16.21 5.20
C PHE A 78 14.05 -15.26 4.89
N GLU A 79 15.13 -15.81 4.33
CA GLU A 79 16.19 -15.02 3.76
C GLU A 79 15.71 -14.40 2.44
N LEU A 80 15.96 -13.11 2.25
CA LEU A 80 15.54 -12.38 1.06
C LEU A 80 16.57 -12.55 -0.06
N THR A 81 16.43 -13.62 -0.85
CA THR A 81 17.26 -13.89 -2.03
C THR A 81 16.40 -14.09 -3.27
N HIS A 82 16.99 -13.92 -4.46
CA HIS A 82 16.28 -14.12 -5.72
C HIS A 82 15.69 -15.53 -5.84
N ASP A 83 16.46 -16.53 -5.42
CA ASP A 83 16.07 -17.94 -5.49
C ASP A 83 14.97 -18.26 -4.50
N SER A 84 15.10 -17.83 -3.24
CA SER A 84 14.09 -18.08 -2.21
C SER A 84 12.76 -17.42 -2.56
N ILE A 85 12.77 -16.16 -2.97
CA ILE A 85 11.56 -15.44 -3.36
C ILE A 85 10.94 -16.04 -4.62
N ARG A 86 11.76 -16.44 -5.60
CA ARG A 86 11.24 -17.10 -6.80
C ARG A 86 10.53 -18.41 -6.45
N GLU A 87 11.15 -19.27 -5.66
CA GLU A 87 10.57 -20.55 -5.23
C GLU A 87 9.24 -20.34 -4.49
N ILE A 88 9.21 -19.39 -3.56
CA ILE A 88 8.01 -19.05 -2.79
C ILE A 88 6.86 -18.63 -3.70
N PHE A 89 7.11 -17.72 -4.65
CA PHE A 89 6.06 -17.28 -5.57
C PHE A 89 5.65 -18.38 -6.55
N GLU A 90 6.57 -19.22 -7.02
CA GLU A 90 6.23 -20.37 -7.87
C GLU A 90 5.32 -21.36 -7.12
N ASP A 91 5.55 -21.60 -5.83
CA ASP A 91 4.68 -22.42 -4.99
C ASP A 91 3.31 -21.79 -4.77
N ILE A 92 3.24 -20.48 -4.50
CA ILE A 92 1.96 -19.75 -4.37
C ILE A 92 1.18 -19.81 -5.69
N CYS A 93 1.84 -19.65 -6.83
CA CYS A 93 1.21 -19.67 -8.16
C CYS A 93 0.56 -21.03 -8.50
N LYS A 94 1.07 -22.13 -7.93
CA LYS A 94 0.52 -23.49 -8.13
C LYS A 94 -0.74 -23.76 -7.32
N ILE A 95 -1.07 -22.91 -6.34
CA ILE A 95 -2.25 -23.10 -5.50
C ILE A 95 -3.50 -22.94 -6.36
N ALA A 96 -4.30 -24.01 -6.40
CA ALA A 96 -5.55 -24.03 -7.13
C ALA A 96 -6.61 -23.21 -6.36
N VAL A 97 -7.17 -22.22 -7.05
CA VAL A 97 -8.37 -21.49 -6.67
C VAL A 97 -9.31 -21.63 -7.86
N GLU A 98 -10.61 -21.79 -7.63
CA GLU A 98 -11.63 -21.92 -8.69
C GLU A 98 -11.89 -20.56 -9.36
N ASP A 99 -10.90 -20.01 -10.07
CA ASP A 99 -10.95 -18.69 -10.70
C ASP A 99 -10.44 -18.64 -12.15
N ASP A 100 -10.00 -19.78 -12.70
CA ASP A 100 -9.39 -19.94 -14.03
C ASP A 100 -8.17 -19.03 -14.31
N VAL A 101 -7.58 -18.43 -13.27
CA VAL A 101 -6.38 -17.60 -13.40
C VAL A 101 -5.13 -18.47 -13.24
N ILE A 102 -4.26 -18.41 -14.24
CA ILE A 102 -2.95 -19.08 -14.21
C ILE A 102 -1.86 -18.02 -14.00
N PHE A 103 -1.16 -18.10 -12.88
CA PHE A 103 -0.02 -17.24 -12.61
C PHE A 103 1.29 -17.89 -13.08
N SER A 104 2.21 -17.05 -13.55
CA SER A 104 3.57 -17.46 -13.92
C SER A 104 4.58 -16.41 -13.45
N VAL A 105 5.65 -16.87 -12.81
CA VAL A 105 6.75 -16.01 -12.35
C VAL A 105 7.72 -15.80 -13.52
N ASN A 106 7.87 -14.54 -13.93
CA ASN A 106 8.73 -14.17 -15.06
C ASN A 106 10.18 -14.02 -14.59
N ARG A 107 10.44 -13.05 -13.70
CA ARG A 107 11.78 -12.72 -13.21
C ARG A 107 11.73 -12.08 -11.82
N THR A 108 12.87 -12.09 -11.15
CA THR A 108 13.13 -11.35 -9.91
C THR A 108 14.23 -10.33 -10.17
N THR A 109 14.08 -9.11 -9.65
CA THR A 109 15.05 -8.00 -9.81
C THR A 109 15.21 -7.27 -8.49
N ASP A 110 16.41 -6.76 -8.19
CA ASP A 110 16.59 -5.88 -7.03
C ASP A 110 15.73 -4.61 -7.13
N ILE A 111 15.18 -4.19 -6.00
CA ILE A 111 14.59 -2.87 -5.83
C ILE A 111 15.72 -1.93 -5.43
N ARG A 112 16.07 -1.02 -6.33
CA ARG A 112 17.04 0.04 -6.06
C ARG A 112 16.29 1.28 -5.58
N GLU A 113 15.84 1.27 -4.33
CA GLU A 113 15.42 2.51 -3.65
C GLU A 113 16.47 2.90 -2.60
N ASN A 114 16.56 4.20 -2.31
CA ASN A 114 17.56 4.84 -1.44
C ASN A 114 17.45 4.46 0.07
N ASP A 115 16.86 3.32 0.41
CA ASP A 115 16.65 2.88 1.79
C ASP A 115 17.62 1.74 2.16
N ASP A 116 17.92 1.63 3.46
CA ASP A 116 18.97 0.79 4.06
C ASP A 116 18.80 -0.75 3.90
N TYR A 117 17.79 -1.23 3.14
CA TYR A 117 17.50 -2.67 3.03
C TYR A 117 17.29 -3.13 1.58
N PRO A 118 17.83 -4.31 1.22
CA PRO A 118 17.57 -4.92 -0.08
C PRO A 118 16.08 -5.26 -0.19
N GLY A 119 15.49 -4.95 -1.35
CA GLY A 119 14.16 -5.40 -1.72
C GLY A 119 14.23 -6.20 -3.02
N ILE A 120 13.32 -7.14 -3.23
CA ILE A 120 13.22 -7.92 -4.47
C ILE A 120 11.85 -7.67 -5.09
N ARG A 121 11.84 -7.22 -6.34
CA ARG A 121 10.66 -7.11 -7.18
C ARG A 121 10.47 -8.40 -7.96
N VAL A 122 9.32 -9.03 -7.76
CA VAL A 122 8.86 -10.20 -8.50
C VAL A 122 7.97 -9.73 -9.64
N SER A 123 8.35 -10.02 -10.88
CA SER A 123 7.50 -9.79 -12.05
C SER A 123 6.73 -11.07 -12.35
N LEU A 124 5.39 -10.98 -12.41
CA LEU A 124 4.50 -12.10 -12.72
C LEU A 124 3.61 -11.80 -13.93
N THR A 125 2.98 -12.83 -14.48
CA THR A 125 1.87 -12.69 -15.42
C THR A 125 0.70 -13.52 -14.96
N ALA A 126 -0.43 -12.86 -14.73
CA ALA A 126 -1.73 -13.48 -14.53
C ALA A 126 -2.38 -13.70 -15.90
N SER A 127 -2.61 -14.96 -16.25
CA SER A 127 -3.24 -15.35 -17.51
C SER A 127 -4.65 -15.80 -17.23
N TYR A 128 -5.61 -15.16 -17.90
CA TYR A 128 -7.00 -15.57 -17.95
C TYR A 128 -7.40 -15.54 -19.43
N PRO A 129 -7.12 -16.62 -20.19
CA PRO A 129 -7.14 -16.58 -21.65
C PRO A 129 -8.42 -15.97 -22.24
N PRO A 130 -8.32 -15.06 -23.23
CA PRO A 130 -7.11 -14.63 -23.94
C PRO A 130 -6.32 -13.50 -23.25
N LEU A 131 -6.72 -13.08 -22.05
CA LEU A 131 -6.15 -11.94 -21.34
C LEU A 131 -4.84 -12.33 -20.64
N LYS A 132 -3.85 -11.46 -20.73
CA LYS A 132 -2.58 -11.54 -19.99
C LYS A 132 -2.35 -10.21 -19.28
N VAL A 133 -2.23 -10.27 -17.96
CA VAL A 133 -2.07 -9.09 -17.10
C VAL A 133 -0.68 -9.17 -16.46
N PRO A 134 0.26 -8.30 -16.86
CA PRO A 134 1.55 -8.22 -16.17
C PRO A 134 1.35 -7.59 -14.78
N MET A 135 2.04 -8.14 -13.79
CA MET A 135 1.96 -7.73 -12.39
C MET A 135 3.35 -7.66 -11.77
N THR A 136 3.48 -6.85 -10.73
CA THR A 136 4.68 -6.76 -9.90
C THR A 136 4.31 -6.87 -8.43
N VAL A 137 5.14 -7.60 -7.68
CA VAL A 137 5.08 -7.66 -6.22
C VAL A 137 6.45 -7.29 -5.68
N ASP A 138 6.49 -6.27 -4.84
CA ASP A 138 7.69 -5.83 -4.17
C ASP A 138 7.76 -6.49 -2.80
N VAL A 139 8.91 -7.11 -2.51
CA VAL A 139 9.14 -7.87 -1.29
C VAL A 139 10.36 -7.29 -0.58
N THR A 140 10.12 -6.75 0.61
CA THR A 140 11.16 -6.27 1.52
C THR A 140 11.32 -7.23 2.70
N THR A 141 12.29 -6.97 3.57
CA THR A 141 12.41 -7.65 4.86
C THR A 141 12.97 -6.71 5.94
N GLY A 142 12.87 -7.12 7.20
CA GLY A 142 13.39 -6.37 8.34
C GLY A 142 12.53 -5.19 8.77
N ASP A 143 11.33 -5.01 8.20
CA ASP A 143 10.43 -3.91 8.56
C ASP A 143 10.02 -3.93 10.03
N LYS A 144 9.92 -2.73 10.62
CA LYS A 144 9.52 -2.55 12.02
C LYS A 144 8.04 -2.22 12.05
N ILE A 145 7.24 -3.20 12.46
CA ILE A 145 5.78 -3.06 12.60
C ILE A 145 5.49 -2.90 14.09
N THR A 146 4.73 -1.86 14.45
CA THR A 146 4.49 -1.51 15.86
C THR A 146 2.99 -1.54 16.14
N PRO A 147 2.51 -2.36 17.09
CA PRO A 147 3.27 -3.25 17.96
C PRO A 147 3.65 -4.57 17.25
N HIS A 148 2.86 -4.96 16.26
CA HIS A 148 2.99 -6.16 15.41
C HIS A 148 1.98 -6.06 14.26
N GLU A 149 2.16 -6.90 13.25
CA GLU A 149 1.22 -7.12 12.16
C GLU A 149 -0.14 -7.65 12.63
N ILE A 150 -1.18 -7.42 11.83
CA ILE A 150 -2.55 -7.81 12.12
C ILE A 150 -3.08 -8.77 11.07
N LYS A 151 -4.15 -9.51 11.40
CA LYS A 151 -4.96 -10.24 10.42
C LYS A 151 -6.01 -9.31 9.83
N TYR A 152 -5.77 -8.87 8.61
CA TYR A 152 -6.70 -8.04 7.85
C TYR A 152 -7.73 -8.92 7.13
N THR A 153 -9.01 -8.54 7.25
CA THR A 153 -10.11 -9.19 6.53
C THR A 153 -10.30 -8.47 5.20
N PHE A 154 -9.80 -9.05 4.12
CA PHE A 154 -9.86 -8.48 2.78
C PHE A 154 -11.13 -8.93 2.06
N ARG A 155 -12.04 -8.00 1.76
CA ARG A 155 -13.25 -8.26 0.99
C ARG A 155 -12.95 -8.32 -0.51
N LEU A 156 -13.42 -9.37 -1.18
CA LEU A 156 -13.17 -9.59 -2.60
C LEU A 156 -14.07 -8.68 -3.48
N LEU A 157 -13.55 -8.21 -4.62
CA LEU A 157 -14.21 -7.22 -5.48
C LEU A 157 -15.53 -7.72 -6.08
N PHE A 158 -15.58 -8.99 -6.45
CA PHE A 158 -16.73 -9.59 -7.13
C PHE A 158 -17.40 -10.71 -6.32
N ASP A 159 -17.07 -10.85 -5.05
CA ASP A 159 -17.62 -11.89 -4.19
C ASP A 159 -18.03 -11.32 -2.83
N GLU A 160 -19.09 -11.87 -2.24
CA GLU A 160 -19.48 -11.51 -0.89
C GLU A 160 -18.58 -12.15 0.18
N ARG A 161 -17.66 -13.04 -0.22
CA ARG A 161 -16.65 -13.61 0.68
C ARG A 161 -15.50 -12.63 0.97
N SER A 162 -14.78 -12.93 2.03
CA SER A 162 -13.52 -12.27 2.39
C SER A 162 -12.42 -13.31 2.62
N ILE A 163 -11.16 -12.89 2.45
CA ILE A 163 -9.98 -13.67 2.80
C ILE A 163 -9.26 -13.03 3.99
N SER A 164 -8.49 -13.82 4.75
CA SER A 164 -7.67 -13.31 5.84
C SER A 164 -6.20 -13.28 5.40
N ILE A 165 -5.59 -12.10 5.47
CA ILE A 165 -4.19 -11.88 5.13
C ILE A 165 -3.48 -11.17 6.27
N VAL A 166 -2.19 -11.44 6.46
CA VAL A 166 -1.38 -10.70 7.41
C VAL A 166 -0.98 -9.36 6.79
N ALA A 167 -1.11 -8.28 7.53
CA ALA A 167 -0.90 -6.93 7.01
C ALA A 167 -0.39 -5.96 8.10
N TYR A 168 0.10 -4.80 7.67
CA TYR A 168 0.35 -3.70 8.57
C TYR A 168 -0.92 -3.23 9.27
N ASN A 169 -0.79 -2.80 10.53
CA ASN A 169 -1.83 -2.01 11.18
C ASN A 169 -1.85 -0.56 10.65
N LEU A 170 -2.95 0.15 10.91
CA LEU A 170 -3.17 1.51 10.43
C LEU A 170 -2.08 2.47 10.94
N GLU A 171 -1.67 2.32 12.19
CA GLU A 171 -0.68 3.15 12.85
C GLU A 171 0.69 3.04 12.21
N THR A 172 1.13 1.83 11.84
CA THR A 172 2.41 1.60 11.15
C THR A 172 2.37 2.18 9.74
N ILE A 173 1.25 2.07 9.03
CA ILE A 173 1.08 2.70 7.70
C ILE A 173 1.24 4.21 7.82
N LEU A 174 0.48 4.83 8.72
CA LEU A 174 0.53 6.28 8.94
C LEU A 174 1.92 6.72 9.40
N ALA A 175 2.56 5.98 10.31
CA ALA A 175 3.91 6.25 10.81
C ALA A 175 4.95 6.27 9.69
N GLU A 176 4.99 5.26 8.81
CA GLU A 176 5.92 5.23 7.67
C GLU A 176 5.70 6.42 6.73
N LYS A 177 4.44 6.81 6.48
CA LYS A 177 4.12 7.94 5.61
C LYS A 177 4.49 9.29 6.23
N LEU A 178 4.12 9.51 7.49
CA LEU A 178 4.47 10.73 8.23
C LEU A 178 5.98 10.89 8.35
N GLU A 179 6.69 9.82 8.72
CA GLU A 179 8.15 9.84 8.79
C GLU A 179 8.75 10.21 7.43
N THR A 180 8.29 9.58 6.34
CA THR A 180 8.81 9.86 4.98
C THR A 180 8.55 11.30 4.56
N ILE A 181 7.36 11.84 4.84
CA ILE A 181 7.00 13.23 4.55
C ILE A 181 7.95 14.19 5.26
N LEU A 182 8.18 13.96 6.56
CA LEU A 182 8.99 14.85 7.39
C LEU A 182 10.49 14.71 7.07
N SER A 183 11.01 13.48 6.95
CA SER A 183 12.43 13.23 6.76
C SER A 183 12.94 13.66 5.38
N ARG A 184 12.12 13.50 4.33
CA ARG A 184 12.48 13.95 2.98
C ARG A 184 12.26 15.45 2.76
N ASN A 185 11.42 16.10 3.56
CA ASN A 185 11.16 17.54 3.48
C ASN A 185 10.87 17.97 2.02
N ILE A 186 11.41 19.10 1.55
CA ILE A 186 11.26 19.61 0.18
C ILE A 186 11.89 18.73 -0.91
N ALA A 187 12.67 17.71 -0.55
CA ALA A 187 13.21 16.73 -1.49
C ALA A 187 12.23 15.56 -1.74
N ASN A 188 11.06 15.57 -1.10
CA ASN A 188 10.06 14.52 -1.27
C ASN A 188 9.40 14.58 -2.66
N THR A 189 9.58 13.54 -3.46
CA THR A 189 8.98 13.39 -4.79
C THR A 189 7.72 12.51 -4.80
N ARG A 190 7.18 12.16 -3.63
CA ARG A 190 6.05 11.24 -3.44
C ARG A 190 4.81 12.00 -2.95
N PRO A 191 4.10 12.76 -3.82
CA PRO A 191 2.86 13.44 -3.43
C PRO A 191 1.78 12.48 -2.92
N ARG A 192 1.84 11.20 -3.34
CA ARG A 192 0.98 10.12 -2.84
C ARG A 192 1.02 9.96 -1.33
N ASP A 193 2.17 10.17 -0.69
CA ASP A 193 2.27 10.00 0.77
C ASP A 193 1.39 11.01 1.52
N PHE A 194 1.29 12.25 1.00
CA PHE A 194 0.41 13.29 1.54
C PHE A 194 -1.07 12.91 1.38
N TYR A 195 -1.45 12.41 0.20
CA TYR A 195 -2.80 11.93 -0.05
C TYR A 195 -3.15 10.76 0.87
N ASP A 196 -2.27 9.77 0.99
CA ASP A 196 -2.46 8.58 1.80
C ASP A 196 -2.71 8.94 3.27
N VAL A 197 -1.91 9.84 3.85
CA VAL A 197 -2.13 10.35 5.22
C VAL A 197 -3.48 11.07 5.32
N TYR A 198 -3.77 11.96 4.37
CA TYR A 198 -5.02 12.72 4.34
C TYR A 198 -6.25 11.80 4.33
N ILE A 199 -6.31 10.85 3.40
CA ILE A 199 -7.49 10.02 3.20
C ILE A 199 -7.67 8.99 4.32
N LEU A 200 -6.58 8.35 4.76
CA LEU A 200 -6.63 7.38 5.86
C LEU A 200 -7.13 8.06 7.14
N TYR A 201 -6.55 9.19 7.51
CA TYR A 201 -6.95 9.87 8.73
C TYR A 201 -8.36 10.46 8.61
N THR A 202 -8.75 10.97 7.44
CA THR A 202 -10.12 11.48 7.22
C THR A 202 -11.17 10.37 7.39
N LEU A 203 -10.94 9.18 6.85
CA LEU A 203 -11.94 8.11 6.80
C LEU A 203 -11.85 7.11 7.95
N ARG A 204 -10.69 6.98 8.60
CA ARG A 204 -10.38 5.92 9.57
C ARG A 204 -9.78 6.42 10.87
N ARG A 205 -9.79 7.73 11.16
CA ARG A 205 -9.27 8.26 12.45
C ARG A 205 -9.86 7.58 13.69
N SER A 206 -11.11 7.11 13.64
CA SER A 206 -11.76 6.47 14.78
C SER A 206 -11.20 5.07 15.08
N GLU A 207 -10.52 4.48 14.12
CA GLU A 207 -9.85 3.17 14.24
C GLU A 207 -8.37 3.32 14.59
N CYS A 208 -7.83 4.55 14.56
CA CYS A 208 -6.44 4.85 14.86
C CYS A 208 -6.28 5.19 16.34
N ASP A 209 -5.45 4.44 17.06
CA ASP A 209 -5.06 4.79 18.43
C ASP A 209 -3.92 5.84 18.40
N PRO A 210 -4.13 7.06 18.95
CA PRO A 210 -3.11 8.11 18.95
C PRO A 210 -1.81 7.72 19.68
N GLN A 211 -1.90 7.00 20.80
CA GLN A 211 -0.75 6.60 21.58
C GLN A 211 0.05 5.51 20.85
N LEU A 212 -0.66 4.60 20.19
CA LEU A 212 -0.02 3.59 19.36
C LEU A 212 0.62 4.22 18.10
N LEU A 213 -0.06 5.16 17.45
CA LEU A 213 0.50 5.90 16.31
C LEU A 213 1.77 6.66 16.69
N LYS A 214 1.77 7.33 17.85
CA LYS A 214 2.96 7.99 18.40
C LYS A 214 4.12 7.01 18.53
N THR A 215 3.86 5.87 19.17
CA THR A 215 4.87 4.82 19.39
C THR A 215 5.38 4.26 18.05
N ALA A 216 4.48 4.00 17.09
CA ALA A 216 4.84 3.52 15.77
C ALA A 216 5.69 4.53 14.99
N LEU A 217 5.37 5.82 15.08
CA LEU A 217 6.14 6.90 14.46
C LEU A 217 7.55 7.02 15.06
N GLU A 218 7.66 7.01 16.39
CA GLU A 218 8.94 7.05 17.08
C GLU A 218 9.83 5.83 16.74
N GLU A 219 9.27 4.62 16.74
CA GLU A 219 10.01 3.41 16.38
C GLU A 219 10.44 3.38 14.92
N THR A 220 9.59 3.90 14.01
CA THR A 220 9.91 4.03 12.59
C THR A 220 11.04 5.03 12.39
N ALA A 221 10.95 6.21 13.02
CA ALA A 221 11.97 7.25 12.92
C ALA A 221 13.30 6.84 13.57
N LYS A 222 13.27 6.12 14.70
CA LYS A 222 14.47 5.50 15.30
C LYS A 222 15.14 4.54 14.34
N LYS A 223 14.36 3.63 13.72
CA LYS A 223 14.91 2.66 12.76
C LYS A 223 15.56 3.34 11.56
N ARG A 224 14.99 4.45 11.07
CA ARG A 224 15.47 5.21 9.91
C ARG A 224 16.49 6.30 10.25
N GLY A 225 16.90 6.42 11.53
CA GLY A 225 17.86 7.44 11.96
C GLY A 225 17.34 8.88 11.87
N SER A 226 16.03 9.08 11.84
CA SER A 226 15.36 10.37 11.61
C SER A 226 14.60 10.89 12.83
N LEU A 227 14.85 10.36 14.03
CA LEU A 227 14.10 10.73 15.24
C LEU A 227 14.12 12.25 15.52
N SER A 228 15.25 12.91 15.29
CA SER A 228 15.39 14.37 15.49
C SER A 228 14.54 15.22 14.55
N VAL A 229 14.08 14.65 13.43
CA VAL A 229 13.20 15.32 12.48
C VAL A 229 11.81 15.55 13.09
N LEU A 230 11.35 14.63 13.95
CA LEU A 230 10.01 14.70 14.53
C LEU A 230 9.82 15.95 15.40
N ASP A 231 10.88 16.46 16.04
CA ASP A 231 10.82 17.68 16.86
C ASP A 231 10.70 18.96 16.02
N GLN A 232 11.00 18.89 14.72
CA GLN A 232 11.05 20.04 13.81
C GLN A 232 9.86 20.09 12.85
N TYR A 233 8.84 19.25 13.06
CA TYR A 233 7.74 19.04 12.13
C TYR A 233 7.03 20.33 11.69
N GLU A 234 6.82 21.30 12.58
CA GLU A 234 6.18 22.59 12.26
C GLU A 234 6.95 23.33 11.17
N SER A 235 8.26 23.53 11.38
CA SER A 235 9.15 24.20 10.40
C SER A 235 9.29 23.43 9.09
N ILE A 236 9.27 22.10 9.15
CA ILE A 236 9.37 21.25 7.98
C ILE A 236 8.10 21.34 7.15
N VAL A 237 6.91 21.24 7.77
CA VAL A 237 5.65 21.34 7.05
C VAL A 237 5.46 22.76 6.48
N ASP A 238 5.89 23.81 7.17
CA ASP A 238 5.91 25.16 6.62
C ASP A 238 6.82 25.28 5.38
N SER A 239 8.02 24.69 5.44
CA SER A 239 8.94 24.63 4.30
C SER A 239 8.36 23.86 3.11
N ILE A 240 7.71 22.72 3.37
CA ILE A 240 7.02 21.90 2.37
C ILE A 240 5.88 22.71 1.72
N ARG A 241 5.03 23.35 2.54
CA ARG A 241 3.87 24.12 2.08
C ARG A 241 4.28 25.26 1.14
N ASN A 242 5.36 25.96 1.48
CA ASN A 242 5.87 27.10 0.72
C ASN A 242 6.78 26.71 -0.47
N SER A 243 7.07 25.42 -0.66
CA SER A 243 7.89 24.94 -1.77
C SER A 243 7.11 24.89 -3.08
N SER A 244 7.53 25.69 -4.06
CA SER A 244 6.97 25.69 -5.42
C SER A 244 7.09 24.34 -6.11
N GLY A 245 8.16 23.58 -5.82
CA GLY A 245 8.36 22.22 -6.33
C GLY A 245 7.30 21.26 -5.80
N MET A 246 7.04 21.31 -4.49
CA MET A 246 6.02 20.45 -3.84
C MET A 246 4.60 20.76 -4.34
N GLN A 247 4.26 22.06 -4.42
CA GLN A 247 2.98 22.49 -5.00
C GLN A 247 2.81 22.02 -6.45
N SER A 248 3.88 22.03 -7.23
CA SER A 248 3.87 21.55 -8.62
C SER A 248 3.68 20.02 -8.72
N PHE A 249 4.30 19.26 -7.81
CA PHE A 249 4.08 17.81 -7.71
C PHE A 249 2.63 17.49 -7.31
N TRP A 250 2.07 18.19 -6.33
CA TRP A 250 0.68 18.02 -5.94
C TRP A 250 -0.28 18.37 -7.09
N SER A 251 -0.06 19.49 -7.76
CA SER A 251 -0.89 19.92 -8.90
C SER A 251 -0.86 18.89 -10.04
N SER A 252 0.30 18.26 -10.29
CA SER A 252 0.42 17.17 -11.26
C SER A 252 -0.34 15.93 -10.80
N TYR A 253 -0.24 15.59 -9.51
CA TYR A 253 -0.96 14.47 -8.91
C TYR A 253 -2.49 14.62 -9.00
N GLN A 254 -3.03 15.81 -8.73
CA GLN A 254 -4.47 16.10 -8.87
C GLN A 254 -4.98 15.97 -10.31
N LYS A 255 -4.14 16.28 -11.31
CA LYS A 255 -4.48 16.12 -12.73
C LYS A 255 -4.48 14.66 -13.17
N GLU A 256 -3.65 13.84 -12.54
CA GLU A 256 -3.51 12.42 -12.85
C GLU A 256 -4.59 11.57 -12.16
N PHE A 257 -5.00 11.95 -10.95
CA PHE A 257 -5.88 11.14 -10.11
C PHE A 257 -7.15 11.90 -9.71
N ASP A 258 -8.28 11.52 -10.33
CA ASP A 258 -9.60 12.13 -10.09
C ASP A 258 -10.01 12.17 -8.61
N TYR A 259 -9.63 11.17 -7.81
CA TYR A 259 -9.95 11.10 -6.38
C TYR A 259 -9.23 12.14 -5.52
N ALA A 260 -8.21 12.82 -6.06
CA ALA A 260 -7.44 13.86 -5.37
C ALA A 260 -7.81 15.28 -5.87
N LYS A 261 -8.64 15.40 -6.91
CA LYS A 261 -8.88 16.66 -7.63
C LYS A 261 -9.40 17.80 -6.75
N ASP A 262 -10.20 17.47 -5.74
CA ASP A 262 -10.88 18.45 -4.87
C ASP A 262 -10.15 18.66 -3.53
N ILE A 263 -8.94 18.11 -3.37
CA ILE A 263 -8.13 18.23 -2.14
C ILE A 263 -6.94 19.13 -2.43
N SER A 264 -6.90 20.30 -1.80
CA SER A 264 -5.78 21.23 -1.93
C SER A 264 -4.50 20.70 -1.25
N PHE A 265 -3.35 21.20 -1.69
CA PHE A 265 -2.08 20.83 -1.05
C PHE A 265 -2.04 21.29 0.41
N ASP A 266 -2.59 22.47 0.69
CA ASP A 266 -2.70 23.02 2.04
C ASP A 266 -3.50 22.09 2.97
N GLU A 267 -4.63 21.54 2.52
CA GLU A 267 -5.41 20.57 3.32
C GLU A 267 -4.60 19.32 3.70
N THR A 268 -3.72 18.85 2.80
CA THR A 268 -2.85 17.71 3.13
C THR A 268 -1.77 18.09 4.15
N CYS A 269 -1.19 19.30 4.03
CA CYS A 269 -0.22 19.82 5.00
C CYS A 269 -0.87 20.06 6.36
N ASP A 270 -2.08 20.61 6.39
CA ASP A 270 -2.87 20.83 7.59
C ASP A 270 -3.20 19.49 8.29
N MET A 271 -3.49 18.43 7.52
CA MET A 271 -3.69 17.11 8.10
C MET A 271 -2.42 16.58 8.78
N VAL A 272 -1.26 16.71 8.13
CA VAL A 272 0.01 16.29 8.73
C VAL A 272 0.27 17.06 10.03
N LEU A 273 0.11 18.38 10.03
CA LEU A 273 0.26 19.20 11.25
C LEU A 273 -0.70 18.77 12.35
N LYS A 274 -1.98 18.61 12.01
CA LYS A 274 -3.01 18.19 12.97
C LYS A 274 -2.70 16.85 13.64
N ILE A 275 -2.20 15.88 12.87
CA ILE A 275 -1.79 14.59 13.42
C ILE A 275 -0.57 14.80 14.33
N MET A 276 0.46 15.49 13.87
CA MET A 276 1.68 15.70 14.65
C MET A 276 1.42 16.46 15.96
N ASP A 277 0.56 17.47 15.94
CA ASP A 277 0.12 18.21 17.13
C ASP A 277 -0.56 17.28 18.13
N LEU A 278 -1.50 16.44 17.66
CA LEU A 278 -2.16 15.44 18.51
C LEU A 278 -1.13 14.53 19.20
N LEU A 279 -0.15 14.02 18.46
CA LEU A 279 0.88 13.11 19.00
C LEU A 279 1.82 13.80 19.99
N LYS A 280 2.09 15.10 19.80
CA LYS A 280 2.91 15.92 20.72
C LYS A 280 2.22 16.09 22.07
N TYR A 281 0.92 16.41 22.08
CA TYR A 281 0.15 16.64 23.31
C TYR A 281 -0.36 15.34 23.96
N THR A 282 -0.18 14.19 23.33
CA THR A 282 -0.41 12.89 23.97
C THR A 282 0.78 12.60 24.92
N ILE A 283 0.78 13.18 26.11
CA ILE A 283 1.71 12.83 27.21
C ILE A 283 0.93 12.58 28.52
N LYS A 284 1.10 11.35 29.01
CA LYS A 284 0.96 10.81 30.37
C LYS A 284 -0.43 10.78 31.01
N GLU A 285 -1.00 9.58 31.04
CA GLU A 285 -1.44 8.99 32.31
C GLU A 285 -0.37 8.00 32.80
#